data_AF-A0A7Y5NUY2-F1
#
_entry.id   AF-A0A7Y5NUY2-F1
#
_cell.length_a   1.000
_cell.length_b   1.000
_cell.length_c   1.000
_cell.angle_alpha   90.00
_cell.angle_beta   90.00
_cell.angle_gamma   90.00
#
_symmetry.space_group_name_H-M   'P 1'
#
loop_
_entity.id
_entity.type
_entity.pdbx_description
1 polymer ?
#
loop_
_entity_poly.entity_id
_entity_poly.type
_entity_poly.pdbx_seq_one_letter_code
_entity_poly.pdbx_strand_id
1 'polypeptide(L)'
;MTARLRDNETGRARMAARFVLAAALLFPATALAQTESPPPQRAPLSDQARVAIMTEGIAALEKKDWQVCREKVLRAWESQKGLQTAAILGLCEEGLGLNAEAAEHLDYFRKNDDQKNAERTKTVEEAWYRVKPKVAILDVSTNAPEAEVRINGRAIGRAPQTLYMTPGSLVVELTAKGFKDTKRTMTMDPGSKQAMQIAMEPQAVEERSIVAPVALGVSAAVVLGAGIGMLVAGLQQKGDVDPTCADQTCVDEQQSDLDTASGLTIGGGIAIGIGAALGVGSVLSWVLPGSSESDTKPTQAATIRLQPSFGPTTGLSAIVTF
;
A
#
# COMPACT_ATOMS: atom_id res chain seq x y z
N MET A 1 -50.10 -61.13 21.72
CA MET A 1 -50.04 -62.29 20.79
C MET A 1 -50.20 -61.72 19.39
N THR A 2 -49.26 -61.75 18.45
CA THR A 2 -48.05 -62.56 18.24
C THR A 2 -47.11 -61.78 17.32
N ALA A 3 -45.83 -61.77 17.69
CA ALA A 3 -44.73 -61.35 16.83
C ALA A 3 -44.62 -62.25 15.58
N ARG A 4 -44.20 -61.67 14.45
CA ARG A 4 -43.52 -62.43 13.40
C ARG A 4 -42.21 -61.74 13.04
N LEU A 5 -41.16 -62.31 13.62
CA LEU A 5 -39.81 -62.30 13.10
C LEU A 5 -39.82 -62.93 11.69
N ARG A 6 -39.00 -62.41 10.78
CA ARG A 6 -38.48 -63.21 9.68
C ARG A 6 -37.02 -62.86 9.44
N ASP A 7 -36.22 -63.88 9.67
CA ASP A 7 -34.77 -64.05 9.50
C ASP A 7 -34.29 -63.59 8.11
N ASN A 8 -33.17 -62.86 8.00
CA ASN A 8 -31.79 -63.36 7.94
C ASN A 8 -31.58 -64.48 6.91
N GLU A 9 -31.14 -64.12 5.70
CA GLU A 9 -30.40 -65.03 4.83
C GLU A 9 -29.11 -64.36 4.34
N THR A 10 -28.03 -64.96 4.80
CA THR A 10 -26.63 -64.84 4.39
C THR A 10 -26.42 -65.30 2.95
N GLY A 11 -25.64 -64.55 2.17
CA GLY A 11 -25.21 -64.97 0.83
C GLY A 11 -23.87 -64.35 0.43
N ARG A 12 -22.79 -64.96 0.93
CA ARG A 12 -21.40 -64.70 0.54
C ARG A 12 -21.16 -65.05 -0.94
N ALA A 13 -20.11 -64.40 -1.47
CA ALA A 13 -19.32 -64.72 -2.66
C ALA A 13 -19.86 -64.06 -3.97
N ARG A 14 -19.04 -63.42 -4.80
CA ARG A 14 -17.65 -63.72 -5.15
C ARG A 14 -16.85 -62.45 -5.45
N MET A 15 -15.60 -62.47 -5.00
CA MET A 15 -14.51 -61.62 -5.46
C MET A 15 -14.43 -61.63 -7.00
N ALA A 16 -14.34 -60.45 -7.59
CA ALA A 16 -13.62 -60.24 -8.83
C ALA A 16 -12.77 -58.98 -8.65
N ALA A 17 -11.58 -59.20 -8.10
CA ALA A 17 -10.53 -58.20 -8.04
C ALA A 17 -10.11 -57.85 -9.47
N ARG A 18 -10.52 -56.67 -9.95
CA ARG A 18 -9.90 -56.04 -11.12
C ARG A 18 -8.81 -55.11 -10.61
N PHE A 19 -7.59 -55.61 -10.64
CA PHE A 19 -6.37 -54.80 -10.53
C PHE A 19 -6.36 -53.78 -11.67
N VAL A 20 -6.74 -52.54 -11.36
CA VAL A 20 -6.45 -51.40 -12.24
C VAL A 20 -5.08 -50.88 -11.83
N LEU A 21 -4.12 -51.05 -12.74
CA LEU A 21 -2.76 -50.57 -12.67
C LEU A 21 -2.74 -49.06 -12.35
N ALA A 22 -2.26 -48.68 -11.17
CA ALA A 22 -2.00 -47.29 -10.82
C ALA A 22 -0.70 -46.84 -11.50
N ALA A 23 -0.81 -46.28 -12.70
CA ALA A 23 0.28 -45.55 -13.33
C ALA A 23 0.37 -44.15 -12.70
N ALA A 24 1.19 -44.01 -11.66
CA ALA A 24 1.54 -42.72 -11.08
C ALA A 24 2.44 -41.94 -12.05
N LEU A 25 1.82 -41.24 -13.00
CA LEU A 25 2.50 -40.22 -13.81
C LEU A 25 2.67 -38.96 -12.96
N LEU A 26 3.91 -38.71 -12.54
CA LEU A 26 4.39 -37.44 -12.04
C LEU A 26 4.27 -36.39 -13.15
N PHE A 27 3.10 -35.77 -13.28
CA PHE A 27 2.98 -34.53 -14.04
C PHE A 27 3.51 -33.38 -13.17
N PRO A 28 4.53 -32.62 -13.63
CA PRO A 28 4.86 -31.36 -12.98
C PRO A 28 3.62 -30.47 -13.09
N ALA A 29 3.06 -30.08 -11.95
CA ALA A 29 1.99 -29.12 -11.87
C ALA A 29 2.54 -27.78 -12.36
N THR A 30 2.46 -27.52 -13.66
CA THR A 30 2.57 -26.17 -14.19
C THR A 30 1.35 -25.43 -13.68
N ALA A 31 1.55 -24.68 -12.60
CA ALA A 31 0.61 -23.68 -12.13
C ALA A 31 0.41 -22.68 -13.27
N LEU A 32 -0.59 -22.93 -14.12
CA LEU A 32 -1.12 -21.92 -15.00
C LEU A 32 -1.73 -20.88 -14.07
N ALA A 33 -1.00 -19.78 -13.87
CA ALA A 33 -1.54 -18.57 -13.32
C ALA A 33 -2.75 -18.21 -14.18
N GLN A 34 -3.95 -18.53 -13.69
CA GLN A 34 -5.17 -18.03 -14.26
C GLN A 34 -5.11 -16.52 -14.07
N THR A 35 -4.81 -15.79 -15.13
CA THR A 35 -5.11 -14.36 -15.20
C THR A 35 -6.62 -14.25 -15.13
N GLU A 36 -7.15 -14.17 -13.91
CA GLU A 36 -8.54 -13.85 -13.67
C GLU A 36 -8.74 -12.46 -14.26
N SER A 37 -9.41 -12.43 -15.41
CA SER A 37 -9.71 -11.20 -16.12
C SER A 37 -10.55 -10.36 -15.15
N PRO A 38 -10.23 -9.07 -14.94
CA PRO A 38 -11.01 -8.23 -14.06
C PRO A 38 -12.49 -8.32 -14.46
N PRO A 39 -13.41 -8.47 -13.49
CA PRO A 39 -14.82 -8.72 -13.77
C PRO A 39 -15.35 -7.65 -14.72
N PRO A 40 -16.13 -8.02 -15.76
CA PRO A 40 -16.59 -7.08 -16.76
C PRO A 40 -17.35 -5.95 -16.06
N GLN A 41 -16.83 -4.72 -16.19
CA GLN A 41 -17.51 -3.52 -15.73
C GLN A 41 -18.86 -3.46 -16.45
N ARG A 42 -19.96 -3.53 -15.68
CA ARG A 42 -21.31 -3.50 -16.24
C ARG A 42 -21.48 -2.19 -17.02
N ALA A 43 -21.82 -2.29 -18.30
CA ALA A 43 -22.16 -1.13 -19.09
C ALA A 43 -23.29 -0.33 -18.41
N PRO A 44 -23.28 1.01 -18.52
CA PRO A 44 -24.35 1.84 -17.98
C PRO A 44 -25.71 1.40 -18.55
N LEU A 45 -26.75 1.47 -17.72
CA LEU A 45 -28.08 1.01 -18.05
C LEU A 45 -28.64 1.84 -19.23
N SER A 46 -29.19 1.20 -20.27
CA SER A 46 -29.83 1.93 -21.36
C SER A 46 -31.09 2.65 -20.88
N ASP A 47 -31.49 3.72 -21.58
CA ASP A 47 -32.71 4.47 -21.22
C ASP A 47 -33.96 3.59 -21.19
N GLN A 48 -34.10 2.67 -22.14
CA GLN A 48 -35.22 1.73 -22.19
C GLN A 48 -35.22 0.77 -20.99
N ALA A 49 -34.04 0.24 -20.63
CA ALA A 49 -33.93 -0.64 -19.47
C ALA A 49 -34.22 0.11 -18.17
N ARG A 50 -33.81 1.39 -18.07
CA ARG A 50 -34.13 2.26 -16.93
C ARG A 50 -35.62 2.48 -16.79
N VAL A 51 -36.32 2.82 -17.88
CA VAL A 51 -37.77 3.00 -17.87
C VAL A 51 -38.46 1.71 -17.44
N ALA A 52 -38.10 0.56 -18.03
CA ALA A 52 -38.69 -0.72 -17.70
C ALA A 52 -38.54 -1.08 -16.20
N ILE A 53 -37.32 -0.95 -15.66
CA ILE A 53 -37.03 -1.24 -14.25
C ILE A 53 -37.79 -0.29 -13.33
N MET A 54 -37.91 1.00 -13.68
CA MET A 54 -38.68 1.96 -12.89
C MET A 54 -40.19 1.67 -12.94
N THR A 55 -40.74 1.28 -14.09
CA THR A 55 -42.15 0.89 -14.21
C THR A 55 -42.46 -0.34 -13.36
N GLU A 56 -41.61 -1.36 -13.39
CA GLU A 56 -41.74 -2.55 -12.54
C GLU A 56 -41.63 -2.19 -11.05
N GLY A 57 -40.67 -1.34 -10.68
CA GLY A 57 -40.48 -0.87 -9.31
C GLY A 57 -41.70 -0.11 -8.76
N ILE A 58 -42.31 0.75 -9.57
CA ILE A 58 -43.55 1.47 -9.19
C ILE A 58 -44.71 0.49 -9.01
N ALA A 59 -44.88 -0.46 -9.94
CA ALA A 59 -45.93 -1.48 -9.81
C ALA A 59 -45.75 -2.36 -8.56
N ALA A 60 -44.50 -2.64 -8.17
CA ALA A 60 -44.19 -3.36 -6.93
C ALA A 60 -44.48 -2.50 -5.68
N LEU A 61 -44.16 -1.20 -5.71
CA LEU A 61 -44.49 -0.26 -4.64
C LEU A 61 -46.01 -0.21 -4.37
N GLU A 62 -46.82 -0.11 -5.42
CA GLU A 62 -48.29 -0.10 -5.30
C GLU A 62 -48.84 -1.38 -4.67
N LYS A 63 -48.21 -2.52 -4.98
CA LYS A 63 -48.55 -3.83 -4.40
C LYS A 63 -47.95 -4.06 -3.01
N LYS A 64 -47.15 -3.13 -2.50
CA LYS A 64 -46.39 -3.27 -1.25
C LYS A 64 -45.42 -4.46 -1.27
N ASP A 65 -44.96 -4.84 -2.45
CA ASP A 65 -43.91 -5.83 -2.62
C ASP A 65 -42.55 -5.12 -2.47
N TRP A 66 -42.18 -4.89 -1.21
CA TRP A 66 -41.06 -4.02 -0.86
C TRP A 66 -39.72 -4.56 -1.37
N GLN A 67 -39.54 -5.88 -1.35
CA GLN A 67 -38.32 -6.53 -1.80
C GLN A 67 -38.13 -6.34 -3.30
N VAL A 68 -39.15 -6.68 -4.10
CA VAL A 68 -39.10 -6.51 -5.56
C VAL A 68 -38.96 -5.03 -5.91
N CYS A 69 -39.67 -4.13 -5.21
CA CYS A 69 -39.52 -2.70 -5.43
C CYS A 69 -38.06 -2.25 -5.22
N ARG A 70 -37.47 -2.58 -4.06
CA ARG A 70 -36.11 -2.14 -3.73
C ARG A 70 -35.11 -2.66 -4.74
N GLU A 71 -35.12 -3.96 -5.05
CA GLU A 71 -34.14 -4.56 -5.96
C GLU A 71 -34.18 -3.94 -7.36
N LYS A 72 -35.38 -3.65 -7.87
CA LYS A 72 -35.55 -2.98 -9.17
C LYS A 72 -35.01 -1.55 -9.11
N VAL A 73 -35.49 -0.76 -8.16
CA VAL A 73 -35.22 0.69 -8.12
C VAL A 73 -33.79 1.00 -7.69
N LEU A 74 -33.16 0.18 -6.84
CA LEU A 74 -31.77 0.34 -6.41
C LEU A 74 -30.81 0.31 -7.61
N ARG A 75 -31.05 -0.57 -8.57
CA ARG A 75 -30.22 -0.69 -9.78
C ARG A 75 -30.28 0.57 -10.65
N ALA A 76 -31.43 1.24 -10.67
CA ALA A 76 -31.58 2.53 -11.35
C ALA A 76 -30.79 3.63 -10.60
N TRP A 77 -30.84 3.64 -9.28
CA TRP A 77 -30.10 4.60 -8.43
C TRP A 77 -28.58 4.48 -8.59
N GLU A 78 -28.05 3.25 -8.59
CA GLU A 78 -26.62 2.98 -8.78
C GLU A 78 -26.10 3.46 -10.13
N SER A 79 -26.94 3.43 -11.17
CA SER A 79 -26.57 3.92 -12.50
C SER A 79 -26.70 5.44 -12.62
N GLN A 80 -27.78 6.03 -12.11
CA GLN A 80 -28.00 7.46 -12.12
C GLN A 80 -28.88 7.88 -10.94
N LYS A 81 -28.36 8.80 -10.13
CA LYS A 81 -29.13 9.44 -9.06
C LYS A 81 -30.25 10.27 -9.67
N GLY A 82 -31.48 10.06 -9.22
CA GLY A 82 -32.66 10.75 -9.70
C GLY A 82 -33.66 11.02 -8.57
N LEU A 83 -34.35 12.17 -8.64
CA LEU A 83 -35.27 12.60 -7.60
C LEU A 83 -36.40 11.59 -7.36
N GLN A 84 -37.09 11.16 -8.42
CA GLN A 84 -38.16 10.15 -8.31
C GLN A 84 -37.64 8.79 -7.83
N THR A 85 -36.46 8.38 -8.31
CA THR A 85 -35.80 7.14 -7.89
C THR A 85 -35.54 7.14 -6.39
N ALA A 86 -35.02 8.24 -5.84
CA ALA A 86 -34.78 8.37 -4.40
C ALA A 86 -36.08 8.29 -3.58
N ALA A 87 -37.15 8.96 -4.02
CA ALA A 87 -38.45 8.88 -3.34
C ALA A 87 -38.96 7.43 -3.24
N ILE A 88 -38.98 6.71 -4.37
CA ILE A 88 -39.49 5.33 -4.41
C ILE A 88 -38.59 4.40 -3.60
N LEU A 89 -37.26 4.52 -3.76
CA LEU A 89 -36.32 3.66 -3.04
C LEU A 89 -36.45 3.85 -1.53
N GLY A 90 -36.54 5.10 -1.07
CA GLY A 90 -36.75 5.43 0.33
C GLY A 90 -38.05 4.85 0.91
N LEU A 91 -39.15 4.89 0.15
CA LEU A 91 -40.43 4.29 0.57
C LEU A 91 -40.37 2.76 0.63
N CYS A 92 -39.70 2.12 -0.33
CA CYS A 92 -39.56 0.66 -0.36
C CYS A 92 -38.63 0.16 0.74
N GLU A 93 -37.56 0.90 1.04
CA GLU A 93 -36.65 0.61 2.16
C GLU A 93 -37.32 0.83 3.51
N GLU A 94 -38.17 1.86 3.64
CA GLU A 94 -39.02 2.02 4.83
C GLU A 94 -39.91 0.79 5.03
N GLY A 95 -40.57 0.32 3.96
CA GLY A 95 -41.42 -0.88 4.01
C GLY A 95 -40.68 -2.15 4.43
N LEU A 96 -39.38 -2.26 4.12
CA LEU A 96 -38.50 -3.35 4.55
C LEU A 96 -37.93 -3.16 5.97
N GLY A 97 -38.10 -1.99 6.58
CA GLY A 97 -37.46 -1.65 7.86
C GLY A 97 -35.96 -1.34 7.73
N LEU A 98 -35.46 -1.13 6.52
CA LEU A 98 -34.09 -0.68 6.23
C LEU A 98 -33.99 0.83 6.46
N ASN A 99 -34.11 1.22 7.73
CA ASN A 99 -34.31 2.62 8.10
C ASN A 99 -33.14 3.52 7.72
N ALA A 100 -31.89 3.02 7.79
CA ALA A 100 -30.70 3.81 7.46
C ALA A 100 -30.66 4.19 5.98
N GLU A 101 -30.87 3.21 5.10
CA GLU A 101 -30.93 3.38 3.65
C GLU A 101 -32.15 4.23 3.26
N ALA A 102 -33.31 3.96 3.88
CA ALA A 102 -34.52 4.75 3.66
C ALA A 102 -34.25 6.23 3.99
N ALA A 103 -33.63 6.52 5.14
CA ALA A 103 -33.31 7.87 5.55
C ALA A 103 -32.41 8.59 4.52
N GLU A 104 -31.40 7.92 3.97
CA GLU A 104 -30.52 8.50 2.96
C GLU A 104 -31.29 8.94 1.71
N HIS A 105 -32.10 8.04 1.15
CA HIS A 105 -32.84 8.32 -0.08
C HIS A 105 -33.99 9.30 0.13
N LEU A 106 -34.71 9.21 1.26
CA LEU A 106 -35.75 10.16 1.62
C LEU A 106 -35.16 11.56 1.82
N ASP A 107 -34.04 11.71 2.54
CA ASP A 107 -33.43 13.03 2.74
C ASP A 107 -32.82 13.60 1.45
N TYR A 108 -32.29 12.74 0.57
CA TYR A 108 -31.90 13.16 -0.78
C TYR A 108 -33.08 13.77 -1.54
N PHE A 109 -34.26 13.12 -1.52
CA PHE A 109 -35.45 13.69 -2.14
C PHE A 109 -35.80 15.04 -1.50
N ARG A 110 -35.90 15.11 -0.17
CA ARG A 110 -36.29 16.33 0.56
C ARG A 110 -35.40 17.53 0.27
N LYS A 111 -34.09 17.30 0.14
CA LYS A 111 -33.11 18.35 -0.19
C LYS A 111 -33.19 18.85 -1.63
N ASN A 112 -33.70 18.03 -2.55
CA ASN A 112 -33.67 18.30 -3.99
C ASN A 112 -35.09 18.44 -4.61
N ASP A 113 -36.15 18.34 -3.81
CA ASP A 113 -37.53 18.38 -4.30
C ASP A 113 -37.91 19.78 -4.78
N ASP A 114 -38.50 19.83 -5.98
CA ASP A 114 -39.01 21.07 -6.58
C ASP A 114 -40.45 21.40 -6.15
N GLN A 115 -41.04 20.54 -5.29
CA GLN A 115 -42.37 20.67 -4.70
C GLN A 115 -43.52 20.77 -5.71
N LYS A 116 -43.30 20.39 -6.99
CA LYS A 116 -44.34 20.44 -8.01
C LYS A 116 -45.38 19.33 -7.87
N ASN A 117 -45.03 18.24 -7.18
CA ASN A 117 -45.93 17.13 -6.91
C ASN A 117 -46.20 17.04 -5.40
N ALA A 118 -47.24 17.74 -4.94
CA ALA A 118 -47.59 17.83 -3.54
C ALA A 118 -47.88 16.47 -2.88
N GLU A 119 -48.47 15.52 -3.61
CA GLU A 119 -48.74 14.17 -3.10
C GLU A 119 -47.44 13.40 -2.83
N ARG A 120 -46.50 13.43 -3.78
CA ARG A 120 -45.18 12.80 -3.62
C ARG A 120 -44.39 13.47 -2.48
N THR A 121 -44.37 14.80 -2.43
CA THR A 121 -43.71 15.55 -1.36
C THR A 121 -44.25 15.16 0.00
N LYS A 122 -45.58 15.15 0.16
CA LYS A 122 -46.24 14.75 1.41
C LYS A 122 -45.89 13.31 1.80
N THR A 123 -45.97 12.38 0.86
CA THR A 123 -45.68 10.96 1.11
C THR A 123 -44.25 10.76 1.61
N VAL A 124 -43.27 11.43 0.99
CA VAL A 124 -41.86 11.34 1.39
C VAL A 124 -41.60 12.01 2.75
N GLU A 125 -42.19 13.18 3.01
CA GLU A 125 -42.04 13.86 4.30
C GLU A 125 -42.64 13.03 5.45
N GLU A 126 -43.79 12.40 5.25
CA GLU A 126 -44.39 11.50 6.24
C GLU A 126 -43.53 10.27 6.51
N ALA A 127 -42.97 9.66 5.46
CA ALA A 127 -42.02 8.56 5.58
C ALA A 127 -40.76 8.98 6.34
N TRP A 128 -40.20 10.14 6.01
CA TRP A 128 -39.06 10.69 6.71
C TRP A 128 -39.33 10.90 8.20
N TYR A 129 -40.50 11.41 8.57
CA TYR A 129 -40.88 11.60 9.97
C TYR A 129 -40.95 10.27 10.75
N ARG A 130 -41.36 9.18 10.09
CA ARG A 130 -41.39 7.83 10.69
C ARG A 130 -40.01 7.18 10.78
N VAL A 131 -39.12 7.45 9.83
CA VAL A 131 -37.80 6.83 9.72
C VAL A 131 -36.74 7.58 10.53
N LYS A 132 -36.70 8.91 10.47
CA LYS A 132 -35.70 9.76 11.14
C LYS A 132 -35.45 9.41 12.63
N PRO A 133 -36.46 9.19 13.50
CA PRO A 133 -36.20 8.87 14.90
C PRO A 133 -35.59 7.47 15.12
N LYS A 134 -35.55 6.61 14.10
CA LYS A 134 -35.00 5.25 14.16
C LYS A 134 -33.56 5.15 13.68
N VAL A 135 -32.99 6.23 13.15
CA VAL A 135 -31.64 6.28 12.59
C VAL A 135 -30.75 7.25 13.36
N ALA A 136 -29.45 7.05 13.24
CA ALA A 136 -28.44 8.01 13.64
C ALA A 136 -27.93 8.77 12.41
N ILE A 137 -27.72 10.08 12.54
CA ILE A 137 -27.22 10.95 11.46
C ILE A 137 -25.88 11.56 11.89
N LEU A 138 -24.83 11.34 11.10
CA LEU A 138 -23.50 11.87 11.35
C LEU A 138 -23.04 12.76 10.18
N ASP A 139 -22.82 14.04 10.45
CA ASP A 139 -22.18 14.96 9.51
C ASP A 139 -20.66 14.97 9.80
N VAL A 140 -19.84 14.50 8.85
CA VAL A 140 -18.38 14.43 9.00
C VAL A 140 -17.71 15.48 8.13
N SER A 141 -16.83 16.28 8.72
CA SER A 141 -15.97 17.24 8.03
C SER A 141 -14.53 17.18 8.58
N THR A 142 -13.58 17.69 7.81
CA THR A 142 -12.14 17.68 8.17
C THR A 142 -11.41 18.88 7.57
N ASN A 143 -10.26 19.24 8.14
CA ASN A 143 -9.33 20.23 7.59
C ASN A 143 -8.49 19.70 6.41
N ALA A 144 -8.38 18.38 6.26
CA ALA A 144 -7.60 17.78 5.18
C ALA A 144 -8.41 17.77 3.87
N PRO A 145 -7.89 18.33 2.77
CA PRO A 145 -8.58 18.32 1.48
C PRO A 145 -8.67 16.89 0.96
N GLU A 146 -9.80 16.58 0.31
CA GLU A 146 -10.03 15.28 -0.35
C GLU A 146 -9.87 14.06 0.57
N ALA A 147 -10.04 14.23 1.89
CA ALA A 147 -9.92 13.14 2.85
C ALA A 147 -10.98 12.07 2.59
N GLU A 148 -10.54 10.83 2.43
CA GLU A 148 -11.41 9.67 2.28
C GLU A 148 -11.97 9.27 3.65
N VAL A 149 -13.28 9.05 3.69
CA VAL A 149 -14.07 8.66 4.86
C VAL A 149 -14.44 7.20 4.75
N ARG A 150 -14.08 6.44 5.77
CA ARG A 150 -14.46 5.04 5.95
C ARG A 150 -15.23 4.89 7.26
N ILE A 151 -16.32 4.11 7.22
CA ILE A 151 -17.13 3.80 8.40
C ILE A 151 -17.14 2.30 8.58
N ASN A 152 -16.72 1.82 9.74
CA ASN A 152 -16.64 0.39 10.05
C ASN A 152 -15.88 -0.41 8.96
N GLY A 153 -14.82 0.19 8.41
CA GLY A 153 -14.01 -0.41 7.33
C GLY A 153 -14.62 -0.33 5.92
N ARG A 154 -15.82 0.24 5.73
CA ARG A 154 -16.43 0.48 4.41
C ARG A 154 -16.10 1.89 3.92
N ALA A 155 -15.54 2.00 2.71
CA ALA A 155 -15.33 3.29 2.06
C ALA A 155 -16.68 3.94 1.70
N ILE A 156 -16.87 5.18 2.14
CA ILE A 156 -18.09 5.94 1.87
C ILE A 156 -17.87 6.99 0.78
N GLY A 157 -16.73 7.69 0.81
CA GLY A 157 -16.42 8.76 -0.13
C GLY A 157 -15.48 9.79 0.48
N ARG A 158 -15.47 11.01 -0.04
CA ARG A 158 -14.59 12.09 0.42
C ARG A 158 -15.35 13.11 1.27
N ALA A 159 -14.76 13.59 2.36
CA ALA A 159 -15.38 14.60 3.22
C ALA A 159 -15.57 15.94 2.46
N PRO A 160 -16.63 16.73 2.78
CA PRO A 160 -17.65 16.48 3.81
C PRO A 160 -18.70 15.44 3.37
N GLN A 161 -19.24 14.69 4.34
CA GLN A 161 -20.26 13.66 4.11
C GLN A 161 -21.35 13.70 5.20
N THR A 162 -22.61 13.50 4.81
CA THR A 162 -23.71 13.22 5.73
C THR A 162 -24.01 11.72 5.64
N LEU A 163 -24.04 11.06 6.79
CA LEU A 163 -24.17 9.61 6.89
C LEU A 163 -25.43 9.25 7.69
N TYR A 164 -26.16 8.26 7.21
CA TYR A 164 -27.34 7.68 7.87
C TYR A 164 -27.01 6.25 8.23
N MET A 165 -27.27 5.85 9.47
CA MET A 165 -26.89 4.53 9.95
C MET A 165 -27.80 4.00 11.05
N THR A 166 -27.76 2.70 11.25
CA THR A 166 -28.36 2.05 12.41
C THR A 166 -27.67 2.57 13.68
N PRO A 167 -28.43 2.96 14.72
CA PRO A 167 -27.86 3.39 15.99
C PRO A 167 -26.96 2.33 16.62
N GLY A 168 -25.91 2.76 17.32
CA GLY A 168 -24.92 1.88 17.93
C GLY A 168 -23.49 2.42 17.84
N SER A 169 -22.53 1.55 18.11
CA SER A 169 -21.11 1.88 18.04
C SER A 169 -20.61 1.87 16.60
N LEU A 170 -19.82 2.87 16.25
CA LEU A 170 -19.20 2.99 14.93
C LEU A 170 -17.75 3.45 15.06
N VAL A 171 -16.99 3.12 14.04
CA VAL A 171 -15.61 3.57 13.85
C VAL A 171 -15.54 4.44 12.59
N VAL A 172 -15.14 5.70 12.76
CA VAL A 172 -14.80 6.61 11.68
C VAL A 172 -13.30 6.58 11.44
N GLU A 173 -12.92 6.31 10.20
CA GLU A 173 -11.55 6.33 9.72
C GLU A 173 -11.43 7.39 8.63
N LEU A 174 -10.45 8.28 8.77
CA LEU A 174 -10.10 9.31 7.78
C LEU A 174 -8.67 9.10 7.30
N THR A 175 -8.49 9.10 5.98
CA THR A 175 -7.20 8.95 5.30
C THR A 175 -7.06 10.08 4.28
N ALA A 176 -5.93 10.78 4.29
CA ALA A 176 -5.67 11.89 3.36
C ALA A 176 -4.18 12.01 3.05
N LYS A 177 -3.83 12.38 1.82
CA LYS A 177 -2.43 12.51 1.39
C LYS A 177 -1.72 13.61 2.18
N GLY A 178 -0.58 13.29 2.80
CA GLY A 178 0.21 14.24 3.59
C GLY A 178 -0.33 14.46 5.00
N PHE A 179 -1.30 13.65 5.45
CA PHE A 179 -1.83 13.67 6.81
C PHE A 179 -1.70 12.29 7.44
N LYS A 180 -1.63 12.26 8.77
CA LYS A 180 -1.70 11.00 9.53
C LYS A 180 -3.13 10.47 9.52
N ASP A 181 -3.28 9.18 9.28
CA ASP A 181 -4.56 8.50 9.37
C ASP A 181 -5.18 8.68 10.76
N THR A 182 -6.46 9.02 10.79
CA THR A 182 -7.18 9.31 12.02
C THR A 182 -8.33 8.32 12.19
N LYS A 183 -8.42 7.68 13.36
CA LYS A 183 -9.47 6.74 13.71
C LYS A 183 -10.19 7.20 14.97
N ARG A 184 -11.52 7.24 14.94
CA ARG A 184 -12.38 7.64 16.07
C ARG A 184 -13.49 6.63 16.27
N THR A 185 -13.65 6.17 17.50
CA THR A 185 -14.78 5.32 17.89
C THR A 185 -15.79 6.16 18.66
N MET A 186 -17.06 6.01 18.32
CA MET A 186 -18.16 6.70 18.99
C MET A 186 -19.42 5.83 19.01
N THR A 187 -20.40 6.25 19.80
CA THR A 187 -21.71 5.62 19.87
C THR A 187 -22.77 6.65 19.52
N MET A 188 -23.68 6.28 18.63
CA MET A 188 -24.77 7.13 18.18
C MET A 188 -26.10 6.60 18.70
N ASP A 189 -26.90 7.47 19.30
CA ASP A 189 -28.23 7.14 19.80
C ASP A 189 -29.29 7.17 18.68
N PRO A 190 -30.41 6.44 18.81
CA PRO A 190 -31.54 6.56 17.90
C PRO A 190 -32.08 8.00 17.81
N GLY A 191 -32.31 8.49 16.60
CA GLY A 191 -32.79 9.84 16.33
C GLY A 191 -31.75 10.93 16.56
N SER A 192 -30.52 10.58 16.94
CA SER A 192 -29.45 11.56 17.15
C SER A 192 -28.96 12.11 15.81
N LYS A 193 -28.57 13.38 15.85
CA LYS A 193 -27.82 14.03 14.78
C LYS A 193 -26.58 14.68 15.40
N GLN A 194 -25.40 14.27 14.96
CA GLN A 194 -24.13 14.81 15.42
C GLN A 194 -23.33 15.36 14.24
N ALA A 195 -22.67 16.49 14.46
CA ALA A 195 -21.69 17.05 13.53
C ALA A 195 -20.30 16.87 14.14
N MET A 196 -19.41 16.22 13.42
CA MET A 196 -18.04 15.97 13.84
C MET A 196 -17.07 16.61 12.86
N GLN A 197 -16.30 17.57 13.36
CA GLN A 197 -15.15 18.13 12.67
C GLN A 197 -13.88 17.47 13.19
N ILE A 198 -13.23 16.66 12.36
CA ILE A 198 -11.97 16.00 12.71
C ILE A 198 -10.81 16.83 12.16
N ALA A 199 -9.95 17.32 13.05
CA ALA A 199 -8.67 17.87 12.64
C ALA A 199 -7.64 16.74 12.45
N MET A 200 -7.19 16.55 11.21
CA MET A 200 -6.11 15.64 10.86
C MET A 200 -4.76 16.35 11.02
N GLU A 201 -3.79 15.65 11.59
CA GLU A 201 -2.42 16.12 11.74
C GLU A 201 -1.64 15.95 10.44
N PRO A 202 -0.95 16.98 9.93
CA PRO A 202 -0.01 16.81 8.83
C PRO A 202 1.04 15.74 9.16
N GLN A 203 1.31 14.88 8.19
CA GLN A 203 2.39 13.91 8.31
C GLN A 203 3.69 14.62 7.97
N ALA A 204 4.58 14.75 8.96
CA ALA A 204 5.93 15.23 8.70
C ALA A 204 6.60 14.25 7.73
N VAL A 205 6.94 14.75 6.54
CA VAL A 205 7.81 14.01 5.63
C VAL A 205 9.19 14.11 6.26
N GLU A 206 9.64 13.04 6.93
CA GLU A 206 11.07 12.90 7.20
C GLU A 206 11.73 12.73 5.83
N GLU A 207 12.16 13.86 5.24
CA GLU A 207 13.19 13.82 4.22
C GLU A 207 14.40 13.14 4.86
N ARG A 208 14.56 11.83 4.62
CA ARG A 208 15.82 11.16 4.85
C ARG A 208 16.85 11.89 4.00
N SER A 209 17.56 12.81 4.63
CA SER A 209 18.67 13.53 4.04
C SER A 209 19.67 12.48 3.56
N ILE A 210 19.81 12.37 2.23
CA ILE A 210 20.76 11.45 1.58
C ILE A 210 22.20 11.99 1.71
N VAL A 211 22.41 13.08 2.44
CA VAL A 211 23.74 13.56 2.80
C VAL A 211 24.28 12.69 3.94
N ALA A 212 24.63 11.45 3.62
CA ALA A 212 25.54 10.67 4.44
C ALA A 212 26.79 11.53 4.68
N PRO A 213 27.24 11.73 5.93
CA PRO A 213 28.52 12.37 6.15
C PRO A 213 29.58 11.44 5.57
N VAL A 214 30.16 11.82 4.44
CA VAL A 214 31.50 11.38 4.02
C VAL A 214 32.47 11.99 5.02
N ALA A 215 32.48 11.47 6.24
CA ALA A 215 33.33 11.91 7.32
C ALA A 215 34.32 10.78 7.65
N LEU A 216 35.49 10.92 7.04
CA LEU A 216 36.79 10.54 7.59
C LEU A 216 37.07 9.04 7.76
N GLY A 217 37.36 8.39 6.64
CA GLY A 217 38.33 7.30 6.57
C GLY A 217 39.70 7.80 6.10
N VAL A 218 40.28 8.81 6.76
CA VAL A 218 41.72 9.10 6.62
C VAL A 218 42.41 8.43 7.81
N SER A 219 42.87 7.21 7.61
CA SER A 219 43.87 6.59 8.48
C SER A 219 45.00 6.03 7.63
N ALA A 220 46.07 6.85 7.57
CA ALA A 220 47.47 6.49 7.44
C ALA A 220 47.91 5.61 6.25
N ALA A 221 48.31 6.28 5.17
CA ALA A 221 49.53 5.91 4.45
C ALA A 221 50.25 7.19 4.00
N VAL A 222 51.13 7.69 4.86
CA VAL A 222 52.27 8.50 4.41
C VAL A 222 53.14 7.55 3.59
N VAL A 223 53.25 7.78 2.28
CA VAL A 223 54.44 7.59 1.43
C VAL A 223 54.07 8.04 0.00
N LEU A 224 54.90 8.94 -0.54
CA LEU A 224 54.87 9.62 -1.85
C LEU A 224 54.03 10.90 -1.95
N GLY A 225 54.67 11.99 -1.50
CA GLY A 225 54.42 13.30 -2.07
C GLY A 225 54.80 13.37 -3.55
N ALA A 226 54.26 14.39 -4.23
CA ALA A 226 54.45 14.77 -5.63
C ALA A 226 53.82 13.82 -6.68
N GLY A 227 52.54 14.03 -7.00
CA GLY A 227 51.94 13.36 -8.15
C GLY A 227 50.69 13.99 -8.76
N ILE A 228 50.01 14.96 -8.12
CA ILE A 228 48.76 15.51 -8.70
C ILE A 228 48.71 17.06 -8.72
N GLY A 229 49.62 17.74 -8.02
CA GLY A 229 49.87 19.18 -8.24
C GLY A 229 50.66 19.49 -9.52
N MET A 230 51.19 18.45 -10.18
CA MET A 230 52.02 18.53 -11.39
C MET A 230 51.24 18.07 -12.64
N LEU A 231 49.98 18.49 -12.79
CA LEU A 231 49.24 18.27 -14.04
C LEU A 231 48.53 19.51 -14.60
N VAL A 232 48.57 20.68 -13.94
CA VAL A 232 47.99 21.92 -14.53
C VAL A 232 48.84 23.20 -14.36
N ALA A 233 50.01 23.17 -13.69
CA ALA A 233 50.82 24.39 -13.45
C ALA A 233 52.31 24.28 -13.83
N GLY A 234 52.70 23.31 -14.67
CA GLY A 234 54.09 23.12 -15.14
C GLY A 234 54.35 23.49 -16.60
N LEU A 235 53.33 23.87 -17.38
CA LEU A 235 53.46 24.33 -18.77
C LEU A 235 53.03 25.79 -18.94
N GLN A 236 53.21 26.59 -17.89
CA GLN A 236 53.25 28.04 -18.02
C GLN A 236 54.67 28.44 -18.43
N GLN A 237 54.81 28.90 -19.67
CA GLN A 237 55.11 30.31 -19.83
C GLN A 237 56.43 30.79 -19.16
N LYS A 238 57.55 30.55 -19.85
CA LYS A 238 58.76 31.38 -19.87
C LYS A 238 59.48 31.05 -21.19
N GLY A 239 59.47 31.86 -22.24
CA GLY A 239 59.46 33.32 -22.29
C GLY A 239 60.91 33.80 -22.35
N ASP A 240 61.34 34.16 -23.56
CA ASP A 240 62.55 34.88 -23.95
C ASP A 240 63.51 35.31 -22.85
N VAL A 241 64.71 34.73 -22.84
CA VAL A 241 65.95 35.42 -22.45
C VAL A 241 67.08 34.89 -23.36
N ASP A 242 67.51 35.77 -24.27
CA ASP A 242 68.60 35.62 -25.24
C ASP A 242 69.98 35.64 -24.54
N PRO A 243 71.03 34.95 -25.04
CA PRO A 243 72.38 35.10 -24.53
C PRO A 243 73.16 36.13 -25.35
N THR A 244 73.49 37.29 -24.77
CA THR A 244 74.60 38.13 -25.25
C THR A 244 75.66 38.22 -24.17
N CYS A 245 76.67 37.35 -24.24
CA CYS A 245 78.02 37.59 -23.73
C CYS A 245 79.01 36.72 -24.52
N ALA A 246 79.62 37.36 -25.51
CA ALA A 246 80.84 36.93 -26.17
C ALA A 246 82.00 37.78 -25.62
N ASP A 247 83.21 37.20 -25.62
CA ASP A 247 84.48 37.89 -25.34
C ASP A 247 84.87 38.10 -23.86
N GLN A 248 84.64 37.07 -23.04
CA GLN A 248 85.45 36.74 -21.85
C GLN A 248 85.81 37.90 -20.90
N THR A 249 84.86 38.81 -20.69
CA THR A 249 84.62 39.47 -19.40
C THR A 249 83.15 39.31 -19.02
N CYS A 250 82.87 38.51 -17.98
CA CYS A 250 81.59 38.44 -17.28
C CYS A 250 81.83 38.19 -15.78
N VAL A 251 80.98 38.77 -14.95
CA VAL A 251 81.11 38.83 -13.48
C VAL A 251 80.24 37.73 -12.84
N ASP A 252 80.77 37.21 -11.73
CA ASP A 252 80.22 36.34 -10.67
C ASP A 252 79.78 34.87 -10.95
N GLU A 253 80.62 34.00 -10.37
CA GLU A 253 80.39 32.74 -9.63
C GLU A 253 80.01 31.42 -10.33
N GLN A 254 80.77 30.40 -9.95
CA GLN A 254 81.06 29.12 -10.60
C GLN A 254 79.91 28.12 -10.42
N GLN A 255 79.46 27.34 -11.43
CA GLN A 255 80.14 26.21 -12.09
C GLN A 255 80.60 25.09 -11.14
N SER A 256 79.62 24.35 -10.62
CA SER A 256 79.70 22.91 -10.34
C SER A 256 78.31 22.31 -10.55
N ASP A 257 78.24 21.07 -11.05
CA ASP A 257 77.05 20.18 -11.10
C ASP A 257 76.39 19.97 -12.48
N LEU A 258 77.20 19.77 -13.51
CA LEU A 258 76.77 19.16 -14.78
C LEU A 258 77.75 18.05 -15.20
N ASP A 259 77.78 16.97 -14.40
CA ASP A 259 78.41 15.69 -14.75
C ASP A 259 77.72 14.52 -14.02
N THR A 260 76.43 14.25 -14.30
CA THR A 260 75.80 12.95 -13.94
C THR A 260 74.63 12.56 -14.86
N ALA A 261 74.67 12.98 -16.13
CA ALA A 261 73.66 12.63 -17.14
C ALA A 261 74.22 11.77 -18.31
N SER A 262 75.29 11.00 -18.05
CA SER A 262 75.89 10.10 -19.06
C SER A 262 76.28 8.78 -18.40
N GLY A 263 75.30 7.93 -18.09
CA GLY A 263 75.62 6.64 -17.47
C GLY A 263 74.45 5.76 -17.10
N LEU A 264 73.49 5.52 -18.00
CA LEU A 264 72.70 4.27 -17.99
C LEU A 264 71.93 4.07 -19.31
N THR A 265 72.66 4.06 -20.42
CA THR A 265 72.24 3.36 -21.63
C THR A 265 73.30 2.31 -21.94
N ILE A 266 72.82 1.09 -22.24
CA ILE A 266 73.53 -0.13 -22.68
C ILE A 266 73.76 -1.18 -21.56
N GLY A 267 72.86 -2.18 -21.53
CA GLY A 267 72.98 -3.45 -20.80
C GLY A 267 71.62 -4.15 -20.74
N GLY A 268 71.31 -4.98 -21.73
CA GLY A 268 69.94 -5.40 -22.06
C GLY A 268 69.36 -6.60 -21.30
N GLY A 269 68.14 -6.97 -21.70
CA GLY A 269 67.60 -8.32 -21.51
C GLY A 269 66.26 -8.44 -20.78
N ILE A 270 65.16 -8.42 -21.55
CA ILE A 270 63.95 -9.28 -21.45
C ILE A 270 63.34 -9.51 -20.05
N ALA A 271 62.12 -9.00 -19.84
CA ALA A 271 60.96 -9.83 -19.45
C ALA A 271 59.65 -9.00 -19.49
N ILE A 272 58.93 -9.15 -20.59
CA ILE A 272 57.50 -8.87 -20.70
C ILE A 272 56.76 -10.09 -20.14
N GLY A 273 55.78 -9.87 -19.26
CA GLY A 273 54.79 -10.85 -18.80
C GLY A 273 54.27 -10.40 -17.43
N ILE A 274 52.99 -10.19 -17.14
CA ILE A 274 51.69 -10.57 -17.72
C ILE A 274 50.79 -9.36 -17.33
N GLY A 275 49.95 -8.75 -18.16
CA GLY A 275 48.97 -9.38 -19.03
C GLY A 275 47.65 -9.62 -18.30
N ALA A 276 46.94 -8.54 -17.93
CA ALA A 276 45.48 -8.44 -17.76
C ALA A 276 44.73 -9.50 -16.90
N ALA A 277 44.18 -9.04 -15.77
CA ALA A 277 42.90 -9.51 -15.27
C ALA A 277 42.06 -8.29 -14.84
N LEU A 278 41.36 -7.70 -15.82
CA LEU A 278 40.22 -6.81 -15.62
C LEU A 278 39.16 -7.61 -14.85
N GLY A 279 38.54 -7.12 -13.77
CA GLY A 279 37.83 -5.85 -13.71
C GLY A 279 36.45 -5.99 -14.33
N VAL A 280 35.54 -6.79 -13.76
CA VAL A 280 34.07 -6.59 -13.85
C VAL A 280 33.43 -7.28 -12.65
N GLY A 281 32.93 -6.51 -11.68
CA GLY A 281 32.26 -7.09 -10.52
C GLY A 281 31.62 -6.09 -9.56
N SER A 282 31.18 -4.92 -10.04
CA SER A 282 30.44 -3.99 -9.18
C SER A 282 29.65 -2.96 -9.99
N VAL A 283 28.90 -3.41 -11.01
CA VAL A 283 27.84 -2.61 -11.63
C VAL A 283 26.68 -3.53 -11.99
N LEU A 284 26.04 -4.16 -10.99
CA LEU A 284 24.71 -4.72 -11.16
C LEU A 284 24.01 -4.94 -9.80
N SER A 285 23.58 -3.84 -9.14
CA SER A 285 22.54 -3.91 -8.10
C SER A 285 21.41 -2.92 -8.33
N TRP A 286 21.36 -2.27 -9.50
CA TRP A 286 20.45 -1.15 -9.76
C TRP A 286 19.31 -1.43 -10.73
N VAL A 287 18.98 -2.70 -11.03
CA VAL A 287 17.78 -3.04 -11.81
C VAL A 287 17.27 -4.43 -11.41
N LEU A 288 16.41 -4.51 -10.40
CA LEU A 288 15.09 -5.17 -10.41
C LEU A 288 14.50 -5.27 -8.98
N PRO A 289 13.15 -5.19 -8.84
CA PRO A 289 12.44 -5.14 -7.57
C PRO A 289 12.01 -6.53 -7.09
N GLY A 290 11.99 -6.72 -5.77
CA GLY A 290 11.56 -7.94 -5.08
C GLY A 290 12.56 -8.27 -3.97
N SER A 291 12.19 -8.59 -2.74
CA SER A 291 10.92 -9.00 -2.17
C SER A 291 10.97 -8.71 -0.67
N SER A 292 9.80 -8.54 -0.06
CA SER A 292 9.54 -8.38 1.37
C SER A 292 10.45 -9.23 2.27
N GLU A 293 11.23 -8.58 3.14
CA GLU A 293 11.73 -9.23 4.34
C GLU A 293 10.81 -8.85 5.50
N SER A 294 10.18 -9.89 6.03
CA SER A 294 9.17 -9.90 7.07
C SER A 294 9.64 -9.18 8.34
N ASP A 295 8.75 -8.31 8.79
CA ASP A 295 8.65 -7.69 10.11
C ASP A 295 8.92 -8.72 11.22
N THR A 296 10.14 -8.74 11.77
CA THR A 296 10.44 -9.50 12.98
C THR A 296 10.67 -8.48 14.10
N LYS A 297 9.67 -8.39 14.99
CA LYS A 297 9.67 -7.58 16.23
C LYS A 297 11.02 -7.64 16.96
N PRO A 298 11.44 -6.55 17.65
CA PRO A 298 12.59 -6.60 18.53
C PRO A 298 12.28 -7.55 19.69
N THR A 299 12.87 -8.74 19.64
CA THR A 299 12.86 -9.65 20.78
C THR A 299 13.98 -9.19 21.71
N GLN A 300 13.65 -9.09 22.99
CA GLN A 300 14.51 -8.57 24.06
C GLN A 300 15.91 -9.16 23.97
N ALA A 301 16.92 -8.29 24.01
CA ALA A 301 18.32 -8.69 24.10
C ALA A 301 18.56 -9.38 25.45
N ALA A 302 18.59 -10.72 25.44
CA ALA A 302 19.01 -11.51 26.59
C ALA A 302 20.48 -11.18 26.91
N THR A 303 20.70 -10.57 28.06
CA THR A 303 22.05 -10.22 28.52
C THR A 303 22.64 -11.45 29.21
N ILE A 304 23.58 -12.14 28.55
CA ILE A 304 24.24 -13.32 29.11
C ILE A 304 25.23 -12.86 30.19
N ARG A 305 24.92 -13.09 31.47
CA ARG A 305 25.89 -13.01 32.57
C ARG A 305 26.41 -14.39 32.89
N LEU A 306 27.70 -14.60 32.67
CA LEU A 306 28.42 -15.79 33.16
C LEU A 306 28.79 -15.56 34.64
N GLN A 307 28.21 -16.35 35.55
CA GLN A 307 28.71 -16.46 36.93
C GLN A 307 29.46 -17.77 37.11
N PRO A 308 30.71 -17.76 37.59
CA PRO A 308 31.39 -18.99 37.98
C PRO A 308 30.81 -19.51 39.30
N SER A 309 30.28 -20.74 39.29
CA SER A 309 29.92 -21.46 40.51
C SER A 309 31.06 -22.39 40.93
N PHE A 310 31.56 -22.21 42.15
CA PHE A 310 32.54 -23.10 42.75
C PHE A 310 31.81 -24.19 43.52
N GLY A 311 31.72 -25.38 42.92
CA GLY A 311 31.26 -26.62 43.56
C GLY A 311 32.27 -27.75 43.32
N PRO A 312 32.24 -28.84 44.11
CA PRO A 312 33.28 -29.87 44.12
C PRO A 312 33.31 -30.76 42.86
N THR A 313 32.44 -30.53 41.89
CA THR A 313 32.41 -31.23 40.60
C THR A 313 32.58 -30.21 39.49
N THR A 314 33.76 -30.20 38.86
CA THR A 314 34.13 -29.31 37.76
C THR A 314 33.26 -29.55 36.53
N GLY A 315 32.40 -28.59 36.20
CA GLY A 315 31.66 -28.53 34.93
C GLY A 315 31.08 -27.14 34.69
N LEU A 316 31.42 -26.50 33.57
CA LEU A 316 30.85 -25.22 33.13
C LEU A 316 29.45 -25.48 32.56
N SER A 317 28.39 -25.07 33.26
CA SER A 317 27.05 -24.96 32.68
C SER A 317 26.68 -23.49 32.52
N ALA A 318 26.31 -23.10 31.30
CA ALA A 318 25.75 -21.79 31.00
C ALA A 318 24.21 -21.88 31.10
N ILE A 319 23.60 -21.07 31.97
CA ILE A 319 22.15 -20.91 32.04
C ILE A 319 21.79 -19.65 31.24
N VAL A 320 20.95 -19.82 30.21
CA VAL A 320 20.35 -18.72 29.45
C VAL A 320 18.96 -18.49 30.02
N THR A 321 18.73 -17.34 30.65
CA THR A 321 17.40 -16.94 31.11
C THR A 321 16.82 -15.96 30.08
N PHE A 322 15.61 -16.26 29.60
CA PHE A 322 14.84 -15.40 28.69
C PHE A 322 14.11 -14.30 29.46
#